data_AF-A0A4S8NCV6-F1
#
_entry.id   AF-A0A4S8NCV6-F1
#
_cell.length_a   1.000
_cell.length_b   1.000
_cell.length_c   1.000
_cell.angle_alpha   90.00
_cell.angle_beta   90.00
_cell.angle_gamma   90.00
#
_symmetry.space_group_name_H-M   'P 1'
#
loop_
_entity.id
_entity.type
_entity.pdbx_description
1 polymer ?
#
loop_
_entity_poly.entity_id
_entity_poly.type
_entity_poly.pdbx_seq_one_letter_code
_entity_poly.pdbx_strand_id
1 'polypeptide(L)'
;MSGDPLEDHAEEPADDGADGLTDEAPYDDAPPDDEPDDAAPTDAAGPAVATVSVMGSCITRDNFNSRFNPDYKRWFRVGPTTNQSSMIALMSAPVDEPWQAVKPMKPYGQWNVASDLTREILELLPAERPDLVVLDFFGDVHFGVIRLSDGRYVTDNRWRIHKTDLHERLLADPAVTHLHWQDDPDAYFAVWVEAMDRFAAFMAAECPGTRVVVHCGFNVDRTIRRGAVAPTGFGPPKRQRAARAGSRFWRRLNEHARTAYGWESIDLGAERYVTFADHPWGAMEVHYTMDYYPRFLAELHRIALRTDPEVAGDPAIAATIDEIATAAAARVRAEVDWWRGEDEVRAHAAAEAARPRWKRLLRPAPKVARPPEPTGDRPDDTLLAGLRDRVSPATYERVEALSTSADGHIAWLRETGTARLALTDRG
;
A
#
# COMPACT_ATOMS: atom_id res chain seq x y z
N MET A 1 -12.76 -44.85 53.74
CA MET A 1 -12.80 -43.38 53.87
C MET A 1 -11.40 -42.89 53.50
N SER A 2 -11.14 -42.73 52.21
CA SER A 2 -11.32 -41.49 51.42
C SER A 2 -10.31 -40.42 51.82
N GLY A 3 -9.31 -40.22 50.96
CA GLY A 3 -8.30 -39.17 51.06
C GLY A 3 -7.23 -39.35 50.00
N ASP A 4 -7.43 -38.70 48.85
CA ASP A 4 -6.40 -38.39 47.85
C ASP A 4 -5.42 -37.35 48.45
N PRO A 5 -4.16 -37.25 47.97
CA PRO A 5 -3.92 -36.37 46.83
C PRO A 5 -2.79 -36.76 45.84
N LEU A 6 -3.12 -36.54 44.56
CA LEU A 6 -2.34 -35.96 43.45
C LEU A 6 -0.90 -35.45 43.74
N GLU A 7 0.08 -36.01 43.02
CA GLU A 7 1.36 -35.41 42.60
C GLU A 7 1.54 -35.76 41.11
N ASP A 8 1.31 -34.84 40.18
CA ASP A 8 2.20 -33.81 39.63
C ASP A 8 3.30 -34.38 38.71
N HIS A 9 2.91 -34.72 37.47
CA HIS A 9 3.83 -34.92 36.35
C HIS A 9 3.96 -33.59 35.61
N ALA A 10 5.16 -33.03 35.63
CA ALA A 10 5.55 -31.86 34.84
C ALA A 10 5.39 -32.17 33.34
N GLU A 11 4.42 -31.50 32.70
CA GLU A 11 4.32 -31.41 31.24
C GLU A 11 5.26 -30.30 30.75
N GLU A 12 6.12 -30.67 29.80
CA GLU A 12 6.92 -29.76 28.98
C GLU A 12 6.01 -28.81 28.19
N PRO A 13 6.39 -27.54 27.96
CA PRO A 13 5.58 -26.64 27.16
C PRO A 13 5.61 -27.09 25.70
N ALA A 14 4.41 -27.35 25.18
CA ALA A 14 4.16 -27.61 23.77
C ALA A 14 4.68 -26.47 22.90
N ASP A 15 5.37 -26.88 21.86
CA ASP A 15 5.75 -26.13 20.68
C ASP A 15 4.47 -25.64 19.96
N ASP A 16 4.09 -24.40 20.24
CA ASP A 16 2.93 -23.73 19.64
C ASP A 16 3.28 -23.29 18.21
N GLY A 17 3.33 -24.27 17.31
CA GLY A 17 3.46 -24.09 15.87
C GLY A 17 2.46 -23.06 15.34
N ALA A 18 3.01 -21.94 14.85
CA ALA A 18 2.29 -20.91 14.09
C ALA A 18 2.02 -21.33 12.64
N ASP A 19 2.02 -22.64 12.34
CA ASP A 19 1.72 -23.22 11.04
C ASP A 19 0.21 -23.36 10.84
N GLY A 20 -0.42 -22.21 10.66
CA GLY A 20 -1.82 -22.08 10.24
C GLY A 20 -1.96 -21.11 9.06
N LEU A 21 -1.00 -21.13 8.14
CA LEU A 21 -1.07 -20.42 6.87
C LEU A 21 -1.77 -21.32 5.86
N THR A 22 -3.08 -21.16 5.75
CA THR A 22 -3.91 -21.86 4.76
C THR A 22 -3.42 -21.55 3.35
N ASP A 23 -3.24 -22.59 2.54
CA ASP A 23 -3.23 -22.60 1.07
C ASP A 23 -3.90 -21.34 0.48
N GLU A 24 -3.10 -20.36 0.08
CA GLU A 24 -3.58 -19.30 -0.80
C GLU A 24 -3.68 -19.89 -2.21
N ALA A 25 -4.87 -19.73 -2.81
CA ALA A 25 -5.14 -20.09 -4.20
C ALA A 25 -4.00 -19.59 -5.11
N PRO A 26 -3.62 -20.34 -6.15
CA PRO A 26 -2.48 -20.00 -7.00
C PRO A 26 -2.66 -18.58 -7.51
N TYR A 27 -1.81 -17.69 -7.00
CA TYR A 27 -1.60 -16.35 -7.55
C TYR A 27 -1.30 -16.57 -9.03
N ASP A 28 -2.26 -16.26 -9.90
CA ASP A 28 -2.01 -16.28 -11.32
C ASP A 28 -1.12 -15.07 -11.58
N ASP A 29 0.19 -15.31 -11.49
CA ASP A 29 1.30 -14.48 -11.94
C ASP A 29 1.11 -14.27 -13.47
N ALA A 30 0.04 -13.61 -13.89
CA ALA A 30 0.01 -12.97 -15.18
C ALA A 30 1.08 -11.88 -15.08
N PRO A 31 2.07 -11.85 -15.98
CA PRO A 31 2.88 -10.65 -16.11
C PRO A 31 1.92 -9.45 -16.30
N PRO A 32 2.33 -8.21 -15.98
CA PRO A 32 1.66 -7.09 -16.63
C PRO A 32 1.54 -7.44 -18.11
N ASP A 33 0.41 -7.12 -18.75
CA ASP A 33 0.25 -7.22 -20.19
C ASP A 33 1.30 -6.28 -20.84
N ASP A 34 2.54 -6.78 -20.91
CA ASP A 34 3.68 -6.31 -21.66
C ASP A 34 3.86 -7.29 -22.83
N GLU A 35 2.77 -7.82 -23.39
CA GLU A 35 2.78 -8.01 -24.82
C GLU A 35 2.84 -6.59 -25.43
N PRO A 36 3.87 -6.28 -26.23
CA PRO A 36 4.01 -4.98 -26.86
C PRO A 36 3.02 -4.90 -28.03
N ASP A 37 1.74 -4.71 -27.72
CA ASP A 37 0.73 -4.35 -28.72
C ASP A 37 0.06 -3.04 -28.29
N ASP A 38 0.79 -1.95 -28.55
CA ASP A 38 0.29 -0.84 -29.38
C ASP A 38 1.42 0.18 -29.51
N ALA A 39 1.67 0.58 -30.76
CA ALA A 39 2.73 1.49 -31.14
C ALA A 39 2.75 2.76 -30.28
N ALA A 40 3.95 3.16 -29.84
CA ALA A 40 4.17 4.49 -29.28
C ALA A 40 3.51 5.54 -30.20
N PRO A 41 2.76 6.52 -29.66
CA PRO A 41 2.18 7.58 -30.48
C PRO A 41 3.30 8.29 -31.22
N THR A 42 3.20 8.29 -32.55
CA THR A 42 4.12 8.97 -33.46
C THR A 42 3.96 10.48 -33.34
N ASP A 43 5.09 11.16 -33.07
CA ASP A 43 5.45 12.52 -33.50
C ASP A 43 4.33 13.57 -33.65
N ALA A 44 3.49 13.70 -32.62
CA ALA A 44 2.85 14.99 -32.29
C ALA A 44 3.49 15.47 -30.99
N ALA A 45 3.71 16.78 -30.85
CA ALA A 45 4.22 17.40 -29.62
C ALA A 45 3.20 17.21 -28.47
N GLY A 46 3.14 15.99 -27.95
CA GLY A 46 2.34 15.59 -26.82
C GLY A 46 2.99 16.02 -25.51
N PRO A 47 2.24 15.94 -24.41
CA PRO A 47 2.76 16.23 -23.07
C PRO A 47 3.98 15.35 -22.78
N ALA A 48 4.96 15.89 -22.05
CA ALA A 48 6.14 15.13 -21.66
C ALA A 48 5.72 13.91 -20.80
N VAL A 49 6.11 12.71 -21.25
CA VAL A 49 5.86 11.45 -20.54
C VAL A 49 6.95 11.29 -19.48
N ALA A 50 6.57 11.27 -18.20
CA ALA A 50 7.51 11.09 -17.09
C ALA A 50 7.93 9.62 -16.98
N THR A 51 9.23 9.36 -16.83
CA THR A 51 9.75 8.03 -16.54
C THR A 51 9.67 7.77 -15.03
N VAL A 52 9.05 6.65 -14.65
CA VAL A 52 8.83 6.25 -13.27
C VAL A 52 9.45 4.89 -13.01
N SER A 53 10.41 4.82 -12.09
CA SER A 53 10.89 3.56 -11.53
C SER A 53 10.09 3.18 -10.29
N VAL A 54 9.80 1.90 -10.14
CA VAL A 54 9.02 1.37 -9.01
C VAL A 54 9.89 0.43 -8.19
N MET A 55 10.10 0.76 -6.92
CA MET A 55 10.79 -0.10 -5.95
C MET A 55 9.81 -0.40 -4.82
N GLY A 56 9.06 -1.48 -4.97
CA GLY A 56 7.89 -1.68 -4.12
C GLY A 56 7.23 -3.01 -4.42
N SER A 57 5.91 -3.06 -4.34
CA SER A 57 5.13 -4.28 -4.55
C SER A 57 3.96 -4.06 -5.51
N CYS A 58 3.04 -5.02 -5.56
CA CYS A 58 1.80 -4.90 -6.34
C CYS A 58 1.02 -3.63 -5.98
N ILE A 59 1.09 -3.13 -4.73
CA ILE A 59 0.37 -1.91 -4.36
C ILE A 59 0.79 -0.71 -5.19
N THR A 60 2.07 -0.60 -5.54
CA THR A 60 2.61 0.51 -6.35
C THR A 60 2.56 0.15 -7.82
N ARG A 61 3.08 -1.03 -8.18
CA ARG A 61 3.21 -1.48 -9.56
C ARG A 61 1.87 -1.54 -10.29
N ASP A 62 0.80 -1.98 -9.63
CA ASP A 62 -0.49 -2.14 -10.29
C ASP A 62 -1.16 -0.80 -10.65
N ASN A 63 -0.69 0.32 -10.11
CA ASN A 63 -1.11 1.66 -10.60
C ASN A 63 -0.59 1.95 -12.00
N PHE A 64 0.39 1.18 -12.50
CA PHE A 64 0.92 1.22 -13.86
C PHE A 64 0.51 -0.02 -14.65
N ASN A 65 -0.72 -0.48 -14.45
CA ASN A 65 -1.32 -1.56 -15.22
C ASN A 65 -2.65 -1.08 -15.81
N SER A 66 -2.82 -1.27 -17.13
CA SER A 66 -3.96 -0.75 -17.89
C SER A 66 -5.30 -1.38 -17.49
N ARG A 67 -5.29 -2.49 -16.74
CA ARG A 67 -6.51 -3.04 -16.11
C ARG A 67 -7.03 -2.14 -14.97
N PHE A 68 -6.15 -1.42 -14.29
CA PHE A 68 -6.50 -0.54 -13.17
C PHE A 68 -6.54 0.93 -13.58
N ASN A 69 -5.58 1.36 -14.40
CA ASN A 69 -5.47 2.71 -14.93
C ASN A 69 -5.25 2.65 -16.45
N PRO A 70 -6.31 2.52 -17.27
CA PRO A 70 -6.18 2.27 -18.71
C PRO A 70 -5.25 3.25 -19.45
N ASP A 71 -5.30 4.52 -19.07
CA ASP A 71 -4.66 5.63 -19.77
C ASP A 71 -3.30 6.07 -19.18
N TYR A 72 -2.73 5.33 -18.21
CA TYR A 72 -1.50 5.78 -17.52
C TYR A 72 -0.33 6.02 -18.48
N LYS A 73 -0.24 5.23 -19.58
CA LYS A 73 0.83 5.30 -20.58
C LYS A 73 0.87 6.62 -21.35
N ARG A 74 -0.21 7.41 -21.32
CA ARG A 74 -0.23 8.78 -21.88
C ARG A 74 0.69 9.74 -21.13
N TRP A 75 1.00 9.42 -19.88
CA TRP A 75 1.64 10.34 -18.94
C TRP A 75 2.89 9.77 -18.28
N PHE A 76 2.96 8.44 -18.17
CA PHE A 76 4.04 7.74 -17.49
C PHE A 76 4.60 6.59 -18.32
N ARG A 77 5.92 6.48 -18.34
CA ARG A 77 6.67 5.31 -18.81
C ARG A 77 7.24 4.60 -17.60
N VAL A 78 7.03 3.30 -17.45
CA VAL A 78 7.65 2.53 -16.37
C VAL A 78 9.10 2.22 -16.77
N GLY A 79 10.04 2.65 -15.92
CA GLY A 79 11.47 2.35 -16.04
C GLY A 79 11.85 1.08 -15.28
N PRO A 80 13.10 0.95 -14.83
CA PRO A 80 13.55 -0.15 -13.99
C PRO A 80 12.67 -0.34 -12.76
N THR A 81 12.41 -1.59 -12.39
CA THR A 81 11.64 -1.92 -11.19
C THR A 81 12.35 -2.97 -10.34
N THR A 82 12.00 -3.01 -9.07
CA THR A 82 12.26 -4.17 -8.20
C THR A 82 11.00 -4.44 -7.39
N ASN A 83 10.75 -5.72 -7.07
CA ASN A 83 9.47 -6.15 -6.51
C ASN A 83 9.62 -6.88 -5.18
N GLN A 84 8.88 -6.43 -4.16
CA GLN A 84 8.74 -7.03 -2.85
C GLN A 84 10.07 -7.32 -2.13
N SER A 85 11.09 -6.50 -2.38
CA SER A 85 12.35 -6.51 -1.65
C SER A 85 12.24 -5.64 -0.40
N SER A 86 12.92 -6.04 0.67
CA SER A 86 13.16 -5.20 1.84
C SER A 86 14.21 -4.14 1.51
N MET A 87 14.05 -2.91 2.03
CA MET A 87 15.09 -1.88 1.88
C MET A 87 16.41 -2.29 2.54
N ILE A 88 16.35 -3.03 3.66
CA ILE A 88 17.54 -3.55 4.36
C ILE A 88 18.34 -4.45 3.42
N ALA A 89 17.65 -5.40 2.79
CA ALA A 89 18.23 -6.32 1.83
C ALA A 89 18.77 -5.53 0.63
N LEU A 90 17.96 -4.61 0.09
CA LEU A 90 18.30 -3.86 -1.10
C LEU A 90 19.59 -3.04 -0.97
N MET A 91 19.82 -2.45 0.20
CA MET A 91 21.02 -1.66 0.50
C MET A 91 22.13 -2.48 1.17
N SER A 92 22.08 -3.81 1.06
CA SER A 92 23.18 -4.73 1.34
C SER A 92 24.04 -4.96 0.10
N ALA A 93 25.28 -5.45 0.28
CA ALA A 93 26.05 -5.98 -0.83
C ALA A 93 25.31 -7.16 -1.52
N PRO A 94 25.48 -7.33 -2.85
CA PRO A 94 24.89 -8.45 -3.59
C PRO A 94 25.25 -9.83 -3.02
N VAL A 95 24.35 -10.79 -3.27
CA VAL A 95 24.49 -12.19 -2.88
C VAL A 95 24.65 -13.07 -4.11
N ASP A 96 25.91 -13.34 -4.47
CA ASP A 96 26.28 -14.13 -5.66
C ASP A 96 26.15 -15.66 -5.45
N GLU A 97 25.30 -16.09 -4.51
CA GLU A 97 25.10 -17.50 -4.27
C GLU A 97 24.27 -18.13 -5.38
N PRO A 98 24.71 -19.26 -5.97
CA PRO A 98 23.93 -19.94 -6.99
C PRO A 98 22.65 -20.48 -6.38
N TRP A 99 21.54 -20.39 -7.10
CA TRP A 99 20.26 -20.90 -6.63
C TRP A 99 19.50 -21.58 -7.77
N GLN A 100 18.60 -22.49 -7.40
CA GLN A 100 17.66 -23.15 -8.28
C GLN A 100 16.30 -23.22 -7.60
N ALA A 101 15.24 -23.10 -8.38
CA ALA A 101 13.89 -23.28 -7.87
C ALA A 101 13.65 -24.77 -7.53
N VAL A 102 13.17 -25.06 -6.32
CA VAL A 102 12.83 -26.44 -5.90
C VAL A 102 11.46 -26.88 -6.42
N LYS A 103 10.66 -25.94 -6.94
CA LYS A 103 9.38 -26.15 -7.62
C LYS A 103 9.34 -25.29 -8.90
N PRO A 104 8.53 -25.66 -9.92
CA PRO A 104 8.39 -24.83 -11.12
C PRO A 104 8.06 -23.37 -10.78
N MET A 105 8.88 -22.45 -11.28
CA MET A 105 8.75 -21.02 -11.04
C MET A 105 8.65 -20.30 -12.39
N LYS A 106 7.59 -19.49 -12.58
CA LYS A 106 7.42 -18.67 -13.79
C LYS A 106 8.58 -17.67 -13.95
N PRO A 107 8.87 -17.17 -15.17
CA PRO A 107 9.97 -16.22 -15.42
C PRO A 107 9.96 -15.01 -14.48
N TYR A 108 8.79 -14.43 -14.21
CA TYR A 108 8.63 -13.33 -13.26
C TYR A 108 9.15 -13.68 -11.86
N GLY A 109 8.84 -14.87 -11.36
CA GLY A 109 9.33 -15.33 -10.05
C GLY A 109 10.84 -15.50 -10.03
N GLN A 110 11.42 -16.00 -11.14
CA GLN A 110 12.87 -16.17 -11.25
C GLN A 110 13.59 -14.82 -11.28
N TRP A 111 13.07 -13.88 -12.08
CA TRP A 111 13.54 -12.50 -12.07
C TRP A 111 13.44 -11.88 -10.68
N ASN A 112 12.34 -12.09 -9.95
CA ASN A 112 12.18 -11.51 -8.62
C ASN A 112 13.24 -12.02 -7.64
N VAL A 113 13.57 -13.31 -7.66
CA VAL A 113 14.66 -13.87 -6.84
C VAL A 113 16.00 -13.27 -7.27
N ALA A 114 16.30 -13.29 -8.58
CA ALA A 114 17.56 -12.79 -9.10
C ALA A 114 17.76 -11.30 -8.76
N SER A 115 16.75 -10.47 -9.02
CA SER A 115 16.77 -9.02 -8.77
C SER A 115 16.96 -8.68 -7.28
N ASP A 116 16.35 -9.46 -6.37
CA ASP A 116 16.66 -9.31 -4.93
C ASP A 116 18.13 -9.64 -4.69
N LEU A 117 18.64 -10.80 -5.11
CA LEU A 117 20.02 -11.20 -4.78
C LEU A 117 21.09 -10.30 -5.42
N THR A 118 20.92 -9.89 -6.68
CA THR A 118 21.91 -9.10 -7.42
C THR A 118 21.87 -7.62 -7.11
N ARG A 119 20.75 -7.11 -6.58
CA ARG A 119 20.53 -5.67 -6.32
C ARG A 119 20.63 -4.83 -7.59
N GLU A 120 20.33 -5.41 -8.76
CA GLU A 120 20.52 -4.81 -10.09
C GLU A 120 19.87 -3.42 -10.24
N ILE A 121 18.79 -3.15 -9.52
CA ILE A 121 18.09 -1.85 -9.57
C ILE A 121 19.01 -0.68 -9.18
N LEU A 122 20.02 -0.90 -8.33
CA LEU A 122 21.00 0.12 -7.96
C LEU A 122 21.95 0.49 -9.11
N GLU A 123 22.12 -0.40 -10.10
CA GLU A 123 22.87 -0.10 -11.34
C GLU A 123 21.96 0.50 -12.42
N LEU A 124 20.71 0.06 -12.46
CA LEU A 124 19.75 0.49 -13.48
C LEU A 124 19.24 1.92 -13.25
N LEU A 125 19.06 2.35 -12.00
CA LEU A 125 18.56 3.70 -11.70
C LEU A 125 19.47 4.82 -12.25
N PRO A 126 20.80 4.82 -12.02
CA PRO A 126 21.67 5.86 -12.55
C PRO A 126 21.84 5.79 -14.07
N ALA A 127 21.66 4.61 -14.65
CA ALA A 127 21.71 4.39 -16.10
C ALA A 127 20.48 4.97 -16.80
N GLU A 128 19.28 4.73 -16.27
CA GLU A 128 18.01 5.18 -16.86
C GLU A 128 17.60 6.59 -16.43
N ARG A 129 18.07 7.07 -15.27
CA ARG A 129 17.78 8.40 -14.72
C ARG A 129 16.28 8.74 -14.75
N PRO A 130 15.44 7.94 -14.07
CA PRO A 130 14.00 8.18 -14.08
C PRO A 130 13.68 9.55 -13.47
N ASP A 131 12.58 10.18 -13.91
CA ASP A 131 12.10 11.43 -13.31
C ASP A 131 11.64 11.19 -11.87
N LEU A 132 11.00 10.05 -11.64
CA LEU A 132 10.45 9.64 -10.35
C LEU A 132 10.91 8.23 -9.96
N VAL A 133 11.21 8.03 -8.69
CA VAL A 133 11.28 6.72 -8.03
C VAL A 133 10.15 6.64 -7.01
N VAL A 134 9.24 5.67 -7.19
CA VAL A 134 8.16 5.43 -6.23
C VAL A 134 8.51 4.23 -5.36
N LEU A 135 8.55 4.45 -4.05
CA LEU A 135 8.92 3.47 -3.04
C LEU A 135 7.71 2.99 -2.25
N ASP A 136 7.62 1.69 -1.98
CA ASP A 136 6.84 1.20 -0.85
C ASP A 136 7.63 0.18 -0.02
N PHE A 137 7.19 -0.02 1.22
CA PHE A 137 7.90 -0.85 2.20
C PHE A 137 7.21 -2.20 2.45
N PHE A 138 6.59 -2.76 1.41
CA PHE A 138 5.89 -4.04 1.52
C PHE A 138 6.81 -5.17 1.99
N GLY A 139 8.02 -5.27 1.40
CA GLY A 139 8.98 -6.29 1.77
C GLY A 139 9.36 -6.21 3.25
N ASP A 140 9.57 -4.99 3.76
CA ASP A 140 9.92 -4.77 5.17
C ASP A 140 8.78 -5.12 6.14
N VAL A 141 7.52 -4.89 5.74
CA VAL A 141 6.35 -5.16 6.60
C VAL A 141 5.90 -6.61 6.54
N HIS A 142 5.99 -7.24 5.37
CA HIS A 142 5.44 -8.58 5.16
C HIS A 142 6.47 -9.70 5.23
N PHE A 143 7.75 -9.41 4.98
CA PHE A 143 8.76 -10.44 4.83
C PHE A 143 9.92 -10.32 5.80
N GLY A 144 10.38 -9.13 6.19
CA GLY A 144 11.62 -9.05 6.97
C GLY A 144 12.85 -9.48 6.15
N VAL A 145 13.94 -9.83 6.83
CA VAL A 145 15.21 -10.21 6.17
C VAL A 145 15.90 -11.38 6.87
N ILE A 146 16.68 -12.13 6.10
CA ILE A 146 17.67 -13.10 6.59
C ILE A 146 19.03 -12.41 6.56
N ARG A 147 19.70 -12.34 7.71
CA ARG A 147 21.09 -11.89 7.82
C ARG A 147 22.02 -13.08 7.68
N LEU A 148 22.92 -13.01 6.71
CA LEU A 148 23.95 -14.00 6.44
C LEU A 148 25.11 -13.90 7.44
N SER A 149 25.90 -14.98 7.53
CA SER A 149 27.05 -15.07 8.44
C SER A 149 28.14 -14.02 8.19
N ASP A 150 28.24 -13.51 6.96
CA ASP A 150 29.13 -12.40 6.58
C ASP A 150 28.52 -11.00 6.72
N GLY A 151 27.29 -10.92 7.24
CA GLY A 151 26.59 -9.67 7.52
C GLY A 151 25.76 -9.11 6.35
N ARG A 152 25.75 -9.76 5.18
CA ARG A 152 24.82 -9.43 4.08
C ARG A 152 23.38 -9.79 4.43
N TYR A 153 22.44 -9.24 3.68
CA TYR A 153 21.01 -9.48 3.86
C TYR A 153 20.33 -9.97 2.58
N VAL A 154 19.36 -10.88 2.77
CA VAL A 154 18.41 -11.35 1.75
C VAL A 154 17.01 -11.07 2.24
N THR A 155 16.09 -10.64 1.37
CA THR A 155 14.69 -10.48 1.77
C THR A 155 14.12 -11.84 2.12
N ASP A 156 13.48 -12.00 3.29
CA ASP A 156 12.90 -13.28 3.74
C ASP A 156 11.53 -13.53 3.06
N ASN A 157 11.54 -13.45 1.72
CA ASN A 157 10.35 -13.49 0.88
C ASN A 157 9.82 -14.92 0.78
N ARG A 158 8.84 -15.24 1.63
CA ARG A 158 8.16 -16.54 1.64
C ARG A 158 7.46 -16.92 0.33
N TRP A 159 7.18 -15.96 -0.55
CA TRP A 159 6.54 -16.23 -1.84
C TRP A 159 7.54 -16.62 -2.92
N ARG A 160 8.82 -16.24 -2.78
CA ARG A 160 9.88 -16.42 -3.79
C ARG A 160 11.09 -17.17 -3.22
N ILE A 161 11.86 -16.56 -2.32
CA ILE A 161 13.10 -17.12 -1.77
C ILE A 161 12.89 -18.50 -1.15
N HIS A 162 11.79 -18.70 -0.40
CA HIS A 162 11.47 -20.00 0.23
C HIS A 162 11.24 -21.15 -0.76
N LYS A 163 11.09 -20.84 -2.04
CA LYS A 163 10.90 -21.82 -3.13
C LYS A 163 12.21 -22.11 -3.87
N THR A 164 13.35 -21.84 -3.25
CA THR A 164 14.69 -22.07 -3.80
C THR A 164 15.51 -22.97 -2.88
N ASP A 165 16.47 -23.67 -3.48
CA ASP A 165 17.46 -24.49 -2.74
C ASP A 165 18.39 -23.63 -1.88
N LEU A 166 18.57 -22.34 -2.23
CA LEU A 166 19.28 -21.35 -1.43
C LEU A 166 18.65 -21.23 -0.05
N HIS A 167 17.32 -21.10 0.04
CA HIS A 167 16.65 -20.99 1.33
C HIS A 167 16.84 -22.24 2.20
N GLU A 168 16.82 -23.45 1.62
CA GLU A 168 17.10 -24.69 2.36
C GLU A 168 18.52 -24.69 2.94
N ARG A 169 19.50 -24.18 2.19
CA ARG A 169 20.88 -24.02 2.68
C ARG A 169 20.99 -22.96 3.75
N LEU A 170 20.29 -21.83 3.61
CA LEU A 170 20.27 -20.77 4.62
C LEU A 170 19.69 -21.29 5.94
N LEU A 171 18.58 -22.02 5.91
CA LEU A 171 17.99 -22.63 7.12
C LEU A 171 18.91 -23.65 7.81
N ALA A 172 19.80 -24.29 7.06
CA ALA A 172 20.76 -25.26 7.60
C ALA A 172 22.00 -24.61 8.22
N ASP A 173 22.26 -23.32 7.96
CA ASP A 173 23.39 -22.58 8.51
C ASP A 173 23.04 -21.97 9.88
N PRO A 174 23.60 -22.46 11.00
CA PRO A 174 23.29 -21.94 12.33
C PRO A 174 23.79 -20.51 12.55
N ALA A 175 24.59 -19.96 11.65
CA ALA A 175 25.10 -18.59 11.72
C ALA A 175 24.17 -17.56 11.06
N VAL A 176 23.13 -17.98 10.33
CA VAL A 176 22.14 -17.03 9.80
C VAL A 176 21.13 -16.63 10.88
N THR A 177 20.59 -15.42 10.77
CA THR A 177 19.56 -14.93 11.69
C THR A 177 18.41 -14.30 10.91
N HIS A 178 17.18 -14.59 11.34
CA HIS A 178 15.98 -13.96 10.79
C HIS A 178 15.66 -12.70 11.58
N LEU A 179 15.34 -11.62 10.89
CA LEU A 179 15.02 -10.33 11.47
C LEU A 179 13.63 -9.92 10.99
N HIS A 180 12.69 -9.83 11.91
CA HIS A 180 11.30 -9.46 11.68
C HIS A 180 10.88 -8.39 12.69
N TRP A 181 10.10 -7.41 12.25
CA TRP A 181 9.61 -6.36 13.15
C TRP A 181 8.62 -6.90 14.19
N GLN A 182 8.02 -8.06 13.94
CA GLN A 182 7.11 -8.74 14.84
C GLN A 182 7.82 -9.22 16.11
N ASP A 183 9.12 -9.52 16.03
CA ASP A 183 9.92 -10.00 17.15
C ASP A 183 10.50 -8.83 17.97
N ASP A 184 11.12 -7.87 17.27
CA ASP A 184 11.63 -6.64 17.87
C ASP A 184 11.44 -5.45 16.88
N PRO A 185 10.36 -4.66 17.03
CA PRO A 185 10.04 -3.60 16.10
C PRO A 185 11.04 -2.43 16.16
N ASP A 186 11.73 -2.24 17.29
CA ASP A 186 12.70 -1.14 17.44
C ASP A 186 14.06 -1.53 16.86
N ALA A 187 14.52 -2.76 17.10
CA ALA A 187 15.75 -3.26 16.48
C ALA A 187 15.62 -3.36 14.96
N TYR A 188 14.51 -3.91 14.44
CA TYR A 188 14.28 -3.96 13.00
C TYR A 188 14.24 -2.55 12.39
N PHE A 189 13.52 -1.63 13.03
CA PHE A 189 13.43 -0.25 12.57
C PHE A 189 14.80 0.43 12.52
N ALA A 190 15.68 0.20 13.50
CA ALA A 190 17.02 0.77 13.50
C ALA A 190 17.85 0.32 12.28
N VAL A 191 17.85 -0.99 11.97
CA VAL A 191 18.55 -1.53 10.78
C VAL A 191 17.93 -1.00 9.49
N TRP A 192 16.60 -0.88 9.45
CA TRP A 192 15.89 -0.28 8.31
C TRP A 192 16.26 1.19 8.11
N VAL A 193 16.38 2.00 9.16
CA VAL A 193 16.83 3.40 9.08
C VAL A 193 18.24 3.49 8.49
N GLU A 194 19.18 2.66 8.94
CA GLU A 194 20.53 2.64 8.37
C GLU A 194 20.52 2.32 6.87
N ALA A 195 19.64 1.43 6.43
CA ALA A 195 19.48 1.11 5.01
C ALA A 195 18.88 2.29 4.23
N MET A 196 17.86 2.95 4.78
CA MET A 196 17.26 4.15 4.18
C MET A 196 18.26 5.31 4.09
N ASP A 197 19.13 5.49 5.08
CA ASP A 197 20.19 6.50 5.04
C ASP A 197 21.16 6.24 3.89
N ARG A 198 21.55 4.97 3.68
CA ARG A 198 22.37 4.58 2.52
C ARG A 198 21.63 4.81 1.21
N PHE A 199 20.34 4.49 1.13
CA PHE A 199 19.54 4.70 -0.07
C PHE A 199 19.40 6.20 -0.39
N ALA A 200 19.13 7.03 0.61
CA ALA A 200 19.05 8.48 0.44
C ALA A 200 20.39 9.07 -0.04
N ALA A 201 21.51 8.62 0.54
CA ALA A 201 22.84 9.01 0.09
C ALA A 201 23.12 8.56 -1.37
N PHE A 202 22.73 7.33 -1.72
CA PHE A 202 22.83 6.81 -3.08
C PHE A 202 22.02 7.65 -4.08
N MET A 203 20.76 7.95 -3.77
CA MET A 203 19.91 8.77 -4.66
C MET A 203 20.49 10.18 -4.84
N ALA A 204 21.01 10.79 -3.78
CA ALA A 204 21.64 12.11 -3.86
C ALA A 204 22.93 12.11 -4.70
N ALA A 205 23.72 11.03 -4.63
CA ALA A 205 24.99 10.92 -5.35
C ALA A 205 24.81 10.52 -6.82
N GLU A 206 24.03 9.47 -7.07
CA GLU A 206 23.96 8.81 -8.38
C GLU A 206 22.76 9.26 -9.22
N CYS A 207 21.70 9.76 -8.57
CA CYS A 207 20.45 10.16 -9.22
C CYS A 207 19.96 11.56 -8.76
N PRO A 208 20.79 12.62 -8.75
CA PRO A 208 20.45 13.91 -8.13
C PRO A 208 19.26 14.65 -8.78
N GLY A 209 18.89 14.28 -10.01
CA GLY A 209 17.72 14.84 -10.71
C GLY A 209 16.43 14.04 -10.49
N THR A 210 16.51 12.85 -9.90
CA THR A 210 15.38 11.96 -9.68
C THR A 210 14.68 12.31 -8.37
N ARG A 211 13.36 12.48 -8.41
CA ARG A 211 12.56 12.70 -7.19
C ARG A 211 12.09 11.38 -6.62
N VAL A 212 12.23 11.23 -5.31
CA VAL A 212 11.72 10.06 -4.58
C VAL A 212 10.32 10.37 -4.04
N VAL A 213 9.40 9.44 -4.25
CA VAL A 213 8.02 9.49 -3.78
C VAL A 213 7.73 8.27 -2.92
N VAL A 214 7.32 8.50 -1.68
CA VAL A 214 6.90 7.44 -0.76
C VAL A 214 5.43 7.12 -1.01
N HIS A 215 5.15 5.91 -1.45
CA HIS A 215 3.80 5.36 -1.48
C HIS A 215 3.45 4.76 -0.12
N CYS A 216 2.57 5.44 0.62
CA CYS A 216 2.17 5.04 1.97
C CYS A 216 1.13 3.90 1.94
N GLY A 217 1.60 2.69 1.66
CA GLY A 217 0.81 1.45 1.75
C GLY A 217 0.28 1.14 3.15
N PHE A 218 -0.77 0.31 3.21
CA PHE A 218 -1.38 -0.18 4.45
C PHE A 218 -2.14 -1.50 4.23
N ASN A 219 -2.40 -2.24 5.32
CA ASN A 219 -3.18 -3.48 5.26
C ASN A 219 -4.65 -3.22 5.58
N VAL A 220 -5.55 -3.58 4.67
CA VAL A 220 -7.00 -3.59 4.93
C VAL A 220 -7.38 -4.80 5.76
N ASP A 221 -8.32 -4.60 6.67
CA ASP A 221 -8.87 -5.64 7.54
C ASP A 221 -10.35 -5.92 7.24
N ARG A 222 -10.87 -5.40 6.12
CA ARG A 222 -12.24 -5.60 5.65
C ARG A 222 -12.28 -6.04 4.19
N THR A 223 -13.32 -6.81 3.87
CA THR A 223 -13.57 -7.35 2.53
C THR A 223 -15.04 -7.23 2.13
N ILE A 224 -15.29 -6.94 0.85
CA ILE A 224 -16.60 -7.13 0.21
C ILE A 224 -16.64 -8.56 -0.33
N ARG A 225 -17.56 -9.37 0.22
CA ARG A 225 -17.75 -10.76 -0.24
C ARG A 225 -18.53 -10.78 -1.55
N ARG A 226 -18.39 -11.85 -2.34
CA ARG A 226 -19.15 -12.02 -3.59
C ARG A 226 -20.66 -11.89 -3.33
N GLY A 227 -21.31 -11.02 -4.10
CA GLY A 227 -22.74 -10.72 -3.98
C GLY A 227 -23.14 -9.87 -2.76
N ALA A 228 -22.19 -9.45 -1.93
CA ALA A 228 -22.42 -8.49 -0.85
C ALA A 228 -22.09 -7.07 -1.31
N VAL A 229 -22.77 -6.09 -0.73
CA VAL A 229 -22.54 -4.66 -1.02
C VAL A 229 -21.89 -3.94 0.18
N ALA A 230 -22.00 -4.51 1.38
CA ALA A 230 -21.39 -3.97 2.59
C ALA A 230 -20.10 -4.75 2.96
N PRO A 231 -19.01 -4.04 3.33
CA PRO A 231 -17.78 -4.70 3.79
C PRO A 231 -17.97 -5.45 5.11
N THR A 232 -17.29 -6.58 5.27
CA THR A 232 -17.21 -7.37 6.53
C THR A 232 -15.75 -7.55 6.95
N GLY A 233 -15.48 -8.14 8.12
CA GLY A 233 -14.10 -8.43 8.53
C GLY A 233 -13.41 -9.40 7.56
N PHE A 234 -12.16 -9.11 7.21
CA PHE A 234 -11.36 -9.94 6.32
C PHE A 234 -10.63 -11.03 7.14
N GLY A 235 -11.14 -12.25 7.03
CA GLY A 235 -10.64 -13.39 7.80
C GLY A 235 -10.94 -13.30 9.32
N PRO A 236 -10.33 -14.18 10.12
CA PRO A 236 -10.58 -14.26 11.56
C PRO A 236 -10.03 -13.03 12.32
N PRO A 237 -10.50 -12.75 13.55
CA PRO A 237 -10.04 -11.60 14.34
C PRO A 237 -8.52 -11.52 14.57
N LYS A 238 -7.82 -12.68 14.64
CA LYS A 238 -6.36 -12.73 14.76
C LYS A 238 -5.68 -12.09 13.54
N ARG A 239 -6.15 -12.42 12.33
CA ARG A 239 -5.67 -11.84 11.07
C ARG A 239 -5.90 -10.34 11.02
N GLN A 240 -7.11 -9.89 11.35
CA GLN A 240 -7.44 -8.45 11.38
C GLN A 240 -6.55 -7.68 12.37
N ARG A 241 -6.23 -8.25 13.54
CA ARG A 241 -5.28 -7.66 14.49
C ARG A 241 -3.86 -7.57 13.92
N ALA A 242 -3.40 -8.62 13.22
CA ALA A 242 -2.10 -8.62 12.55
C ALA A 242 -2.04 -7.56 11.45
N ALA A 243 -3.05 -7.46 10.58
CA ALA A 243 -3.17 -6.41 9.55
C ALA A 243 -3.09 -4.99 10.16
N ARG A 244 -3.80 -4.75 11.27
CA ARG A 244 -3.73 -3.47 12.00
C ARG A 244 -2.36 -3.22 12.61
N ALA A 245 -1.69 -4.24 13.14
CA ALA A 245 -0.34 -4.12 13.69
C ALA A 245 0.67 -3.80 12.59
N GLY A 246 0.63 -4.53 11.48
CA GLY A 246 1.45 -4.28 10.30
C GLY A 246 1.23 -2.87 9.74
N SER A 247 -0.03 -2.41 9.66
CA SER A 247 -0.31 -1.02 9.22
C SER A 247 0.25 0.05 10.16
N ARG A 248 0.33 -0.22 11.47
CA ARG A 248 0.99 0.70 12.42
C ARG A 248 2.49 0.73 12.20
N PHE A 249 3.10 -0.42 11.99
CA PHE A 249 4.53 -0.51 11.70
C PHE A 249 4.87 0.14 10.35
N TRP A 250 4.11 -0.14 9.29
CA TRP A 250 4.27 0.50 7.99
C TRP A 250 4.16 2.02 8.10
N ARG A 251 3.20 2.54 8.85
CA ARG A 251 3.07 3.98 9.09
C ARG A 251 4.32 4.58 9.75
N ARG A 252 4.98 3.85 10.65
CA ARG A 252 6.26 4.27 11.24
C ARG A 252 7.35 4.39 10.18
N LEU A 253 7.44 3.44 9.24
CA LEU A 253 8.37 3.48 8.11
C LEU A 253 8.08 4.68 7.20
N ASN A 254 6.81 4.84 6.79
CA ASN A 254 6.35 5.94 5.94
C ASN A 254 6.65 7.32 6.56
N GLU A 255 6.36 7.48 7.86
CA GLU A 255 6.58 8.73 8.56
C GLU A 255 8.06 9.08 8.63
N HIS A 256 8.92 8.09 8.89
CA HIS A 256 10.36 8.30 8.90
C HIS A 256 10.86 8.72 7.52
N ALA A 257 10.50 7.99 6.46
CA ALA A 257 10.93 8.29 5.10
C ALA A 257 10.53 9.72 4.68
N ARG A 258 9.31 10.14 5.02
CA ARG A 258 8.80 11.48 4.71
C ARG A 258 9.52 12.58 5.51
N THR A 259 9.76 12.37 6.80
CA THR A 259 10.29 13.42 7.69
C THR A 259 11.81 13.53 7.68
N ALA A 260 12.53 12.41 7.59
CA ALA A 260 13.99 12.39 7.62
C ALA A 260 14.61 12.87 6.31
N TYR A 261 14.00 12.53 5.17
CA TYR A 261 14.56 12.83 3.84
C TYR A 261 13.79 13.92 3.08
N GLY A 262 12.66 14.39 3.61
CA GLY A 262 11.84 15.43 2.98
C GLY A 262 11.18 14.98 1.68
N TRP A 263 11.07 13.68 1.45
CA TRP A 263 10.46 13.14 0.24
C TRP A 263 8.96 13.37 0.21
N GLU A 264 8.44 13.54 -1.00
CA GLU A 264 7.00 13.62 -1.22
C GLU A 264 6.35 12.27 -0.95
N SER A 265 5.08 12.28 -0.61
CA SER A 265 4.35 11.05 -0.29
C SER A 265 2.95 11.06 -0.88
N ILE A 266 2.48 9.88 -1.30
CA ILE A 266 1.09 9.62 -1.62
C ILE A 266 0.52 8.79 -0.46
N ASP A 267 -0.32 9.40 0.37
CA ASP A 267 -0.97 8.75 1.52
C ASP A 267 -2.50 8.83 1.40
N LEU A 268 -3.07 7.68 1.06
CA LEU A 268 -4.52 7.49 0.94
C LEU A 268 -5.09 6.65 2.10
N GLY A 269 -4.29 6.34 3.13
CA GLY A 269 -4.70 5.45 4.23
C GLY A 269 -5.84 6.01 5.08
N ALA A 270 -6.03 7.33 5.07
CA ALA A 270 -7.15 7.99 5.75
C ALA A 270 -8.48 7.89 4.97
N GLU A 271 -8.45 7.54 3.69
CA GLU A 271 -9.62 7.55 2.79
C GLU A 271 -10.48 6.26 2.90
N ARG A 272 -10.07 5.27 3.70
CA ARG A 272 -10.85 4.05 4.02
C ARG A 272 -11.14 3.16 2.80
N TYR A 273 -10.13 2.37 2.43
CA TYR A 273 -10.26 1.31 1.43
C TYR A 273 -10.50 -0.07 2.07
N VAL A 274 -10.99 -0.99 1.26
CA VAL A 274 -11.20 -2.41 1.61
C VAL A 274 -10.71 -3.30 0.46
N THR A 275 -10.67 -4.61 0.64
CA THR A 275 -10.47 -5.56 -0.47
C THR A 275 -11.81 -6.14 -0.92
N PHE A 276 -11.85 -6.90 -2.00
CA PHE A 276 -13.07 -7.53 -2.48
C PHE A 276 -12.82 -8.88 -3.16
N ALA A 277 -13.82 -9.76 -3.09
CA ALA A 277 -13.70 -11.15 -3.52
C ALA A 277 -13.33 -11.31 -5.00
N ASP A 278 -13.86 -10.44 -5.85
CA ASP A 278 -13.67 -10.50 -7.31
C ASP A 278 -12.55 -9.57 -7.80
N HIS A 279 -11.62 -9.19 -6.91
CA HIS A 279 -10.44 -8.41 -7.28
C HIS A 279 -9.64 -9.14 -8.37
N PRO A 280 -9.10 -8.44 -9.40
CA PRO A 280 -8.27 -9.03 -10.45
C PRO A 280 -7.22 -10.05 -10.00
N TRP A 281 -6.61 -9.78 -8.85
CA TRP A 281 -5.57 -10.60 -8.21
C TRP A 281 -6.05 -11.39 -7.00
N GLY A 282 -7.36 -11.52 -6.82
CA GLY A 282 -7.98 -12.09 -5.61
C GLY A 282 -7.94 -11.13 -4.41
N ALA A 283 -8.74 -11.43 -3.40
CA ALA A 283 -8.82 -10.61 -2.19
C ALA A 283 -7.54 -10.76 -1.33
N MET A 284 -6.88 -9.64 -1.00
CA MET A 284 -5.70 -9.59 -0.14
C MET A 284 -5.68 -8.26 0.64
N GLU A 285 -4.93 -8.22 1.74
CA GLU A 285 -4.80 -7.04 2.62
C GLU A 285 -4.24 -5.80 1.89
N VAL A 286 -3.63 -6.00 0.73
CA VAL A 286 -3.00 -4.96 -0.08
C VAL A 286 -3.64 -4.80 -1.47
N HIS A 287 -4.75 -5.50 -1.74
CA HIS A 287 -5.51 -5.40 -2.97
C HIS A 287 -6.77 -4.57 -2.71
N TYR A 288 -6.65 -3.26 -2.92
CA TYR A 288 -7.67 -2.29 -2.58
C TYR A 288 -8.85 -2.32 -3.56
N THR A 289 -9.92 -1.58 -3.26
CA THR A 289 -11.02 -1.40 -4.21
C THR A 289 -10.56 -0.64 -5.45
N MET A 290 -11.23 -0.86 -6.58
CA MET A 290 -10.79 -0.38 -7.90
C MET A 290 -10.65 1.14 -8.00
N ASP A 291 -11.37 1.88 -7.18
CA ASP A 291 -11.32 3.34 -7.06
C ASP A 291 -10.02 3.86 -6.40
N TYR A 292 -9.23 3.00 -5.77
CA TYR A 292 -7.91 3.33 -5.22
C TYR A 292 -6.91 3.76 -6.29
N TYR A 293 -6.80 2.97 -7.36
CA TYR A 293 -5.79 3.11 -8.40
C TYR A 293 -5.84 4.44 -9.16
N PRO A 294 -7.02 4.94 -9.60
CA PRO A 294 -7.11 6.26 -10.20
C PRO A 294 -6.88 7.38 -9.18
N ARG A 295 -7.23 7.17 -7.89
CA ARG A 295 -6.94 8.12 -6.82
C ARG A 295 -5.44 8.28 -6.58
N PHE A 296 -4.71 7.16 -6.55
CA PHE A 296 -3.25 7.16 -6.48
C PHE A 296 -2.63 7.86 -7.70
N LEU A 297 -3.08 7.52 -8.91
CA LEU A 297 -2.53 8.10 -10.13
C LEU A 297 -2.75 9.61 -10.22
N ALA A 298 -3.89 10.12 -9.72
CA ALA A 298 -4.16 11.55 -9.63
C ALA A 298 -3.17 12.28 -8.71
N GLU A 299 -2.82 11.71 -7.56
CA GLU A 299 -1.78 12.27 -6.69
C GLU A 299 -0.39 12.21 -7.35
N LEU A 300 -0.10 11.14 -8.09
CA LEU A 300 1.15 11.04 -8.86
C LEU A 300 1.20 12.09 -9.98
N HIS A 301 0.08 12.37 -10.65
CA HIS A 301 0.00 13.45 -11.64
C HIS A 301 0.38 14.80 -11.04
N ARG A 302 -0.18 15.14 -9.87
CA ARG A 302 0.15 16.36 -9.13
C ARG A 302 1.66 16.46 -8.86
N ILE A 303 2.25 15.39 -8.34
CA ILE A 303 3.69 15.34 -8.04
C ILE A 303 4.49 15.54 -9.33
N ALA A 304 4.20 14.79 -10.38
CA ALA A 304 4.91 14.86 -11.66
C ALA A 304 4.77 16.23 -12.35
N LEU A 305 3.63 16.92 -12.19
CA LEU A 305 3.41 18.25 -12.77
C LEU A 305 4.32 19.33 -12.17
N ARG A 306 4.88 19.15 -10.98
CA ARG A 306 5.76 20.18 -10.35
C ARG A 306 7.02 20.49 -11.16
N THR A 307 7.46 19.57 -12.00
CA THR A 307 8.62 19.74 -12.90
C THR A 307 8.21 19.99 -14.35
N ASP A 308 6.90 20.02 -14.65
CA ASP A 308 6.42 20.42 -15.96
C ASP A 308 6.75 21.90 -16.19
N PRO A 309 7.36 22.30 -17.33
CA PRO A 309 7.75 23.68 -17.58
C PRO A 309 6.60 24.71 -17.45
N GLU A 310 5.37 24.32 -17.80
CA GLU A 310 4.19 25.18 -17.68
C GLU A 310 3.87 25.48 -16.21
N VAL A 311 3.92 24.47 -15.35
CA VAL A 311 3.60 24.59 -13.93
C VAL A 311 4.77 25.16 -13.13
N ALA A 312 6.00 24.72 -13.42
CA ALA A 312 7.21 25.21 -12.77
C ALA A 312 7.49 26.69 -13.08
N GLY A 313 6.99 27.20 -14.21
CA GLY A 313 7.10 28.60 -14.61
C GLY A 313 6.18 29.56 -13.84
N ASP A 314 5.12 29.06 -13.18
CA ASP A 314 4.18 29.87 -12.40
C ASP A 314 3.89 29.22 -11.02
N PRO A 315 4.58 29.67 -9.95
CA PRO A 315 4.34 29.16 -8.60
C PRO A 315 2.89 29.26 -8.11
N ALA A 316 2.09 30.19 -8.66
CA ALA A 316 0.67 30.29 -8.32
C ALA A 316 -0.13 29.14 -8.91
N ILE A 317 0.22 28.64 -10.11
CA ILE A 317 -0.41 27.44 -10.69
C ILE A 317 -0.09 26.22 -9.81
N ALA A 318 1.18 26.03 -9.45
CA ALA A 318 1.60 24.92 -8.59
C ALA A 318 0.87 24.95 -7.23
N ALA A 319 0.75 26.12 -6.60
CA ALA A 319 0.01 26.30 -5.36
C ALA A 319 -1.49 25.97 -5.51
N THR A 320 -2.14 26.44 -6.59
CA THR A 320 -3.54 26.10 -6.86
C THR A 320 -3.75 24.60 -7.07
N ILE A 321 -2.83 23.90 -7.74
CA ILE A 321 -2.92 22.43 -7.90
C ILE A 321 -2.84 21.73 -6.52
N ASP A 322 -1.95 22.17 -5.64
CA ASP A 322 -1.85 21.62 -4.28
C ASP A 322 -3.09 21.93 -3.43
N GLU A 323 -3.70 23.10 -3.61
CA GLU A 323 -4.98 23.45 -2.98
C GLU A 323 -6.13 22.57 -3.48
N ILE A 324 -6.20 22.30 -4.79
CA ILE A 324 -7.19 21.38 -5.39
C ILE A 324 -7.05 19.98 -4.78
N ALA A 325 -5.84 19.45 -4.71
CA ALA A 325 -5.58 18.13 -4.13
C ALA A 325 -5.97 18.08 -2.64
N THR A 326 -5.63 19.13 -1.89
CA THR A 326 -6.00 19.26 -0.47
C THR A 326 -7.51 19.30 -0.29
N ALA A 327 -8.22 20.05 -1.11
CA ALA A 327 -9.67 20.18 -1.12
C ALA A 327 -10.37 18.86 -1.49
N ALA A 328 -9.91 18.18 -2.53
CA ALA A 328 -10.42 16.87 -2.95
C ALA A 328 -10.26 15.81 -1.84
N ALA A 329 -9.06 15.72 -1.25
CA ALA A 329 -8.80 14.80 -0.15
C ALA A 329 -9.61 15.14 1.13
N ALA A 330 -9.82 16.43 1.41
CA ALA A 330 -10.64 16.87 2.54
C ALA A 330 -12.11 16.45 2.39
N ARG A 331 -12.67 16.53 1.18
CA ARG A 331 -14.04 16.06 0.90
C ARG A 331 -14.18 14.56 1.13
N VAL A 332 -13.23 13.77 0.63
CA VAL A 332 -13.21 12.32 0.87
C VAL A 332 -13.18 12.04 2.38
N ARG A 333 -12.27 12.68 3.13
CA ARG A 333 -12.16 12.48 4.57
C ARG A 333 -13.44 12.88 5.32
N ALA A 334 -14.08 13.97 4.92
CA ALA A 334 -15.37 14.38 5.50
C ALA A 334 -16.44 13.30 5.31
N GLU A 335 -16.52 12.69 4.11
CA GLU A 335 -17.42 11.57 3.83
C GLU A 335 -17.08 10.33 4.68
N VAL A 336 -15.80 9.97 4.79
CA VAL A 336 -15.33 8.87 5.64
C VAL A 336 -15.70 9.08 7.10
N ASP A 337 -15.44 10.27 7.64
CA ASP A 337 -15.71 10.60 9.04
C ASP A 337 -17.21 10.62 9.34
N TRP A 338 -18.02 11.08 8.39
CA TRP A 338 -19.48 10.97 8.50
C TRP A 338 -19.94 9.51 8.59
N TRP A 339 -19.47 8.64 7.68
CA TRP A 339 -19.80 7.21 7.72
C TRP A 339 -19.27 6.50 8.97
N ARG A 340 -18.13 6.94 9.53
CA ARG A 340 -17.63 6.42 10.81
C ARG A 340 -18.55 6.80 11.96
N GLY A 341 -18.96 8.07 12.05
CA GLY A 341 -19.90 8.50 13.09
C GLY A 341 -21.26 7.81 12.97
N GLU A 342 -21.75 7.55 11.74
CA GLU A 342 -22.95 6.73 11.54
C GLU A 342 -22.76 5.29 12.06
N ASP A 343 -21.62 4.66 11.75
CA ASP A 343 -21.29 3.33 12.26
C ASP A 343 -21.25 3.33 13.81
N GLU A 344 -20.71 4.38 14.44
CA GLU A 344 -20.63 4.53 15.90
C GLU A 344 -22.00 4.74 16.56
N VAL A 345 -22.83 5.64 16.02
CA VAL A 345 -24.20 5.88 16.52
C VAL A 345 -25.00 4.57 16.49
N ARG A 346 -24.85 3.79 15.43
CA ARG A 346 -25.53 2.50 15.26
C ARG A 346 -25.01 1.44 16.22
N ALA A 347 -23.70 1.30 16.34
CA ALA A 347 -23.09 0.38 17.30
C ALA A 347 -23.54 0.70 18.74
N HIS A 348 -23.60 1.98 19.07
CA HIS A 348 -24.11 2.44 20.37
C HIS A 348 -25.60 2.10 20.55
N ALA A 349 -26.45 2.38 19.57
CA ALA A 349 -27.88 2.06 19.62
C ALA A 349 -28.13 0.56 19.77
N ALA A 350 -27.39 -0.28 19.04
CA ALA A 350 -27.45 -1.73 19.14
C ALA A 350 -27.01 -2.23 20.52
N ALA A 351 -25.91 -1.70 21.05
CA ALA A 351 -25.44 -2.01 22.40
C ALA A 351 -26.46 -1.60 23.46
N GLU A 352 -27.09 -0.44 23.33
CA GLU A 352 -28.14 0.03 24.23
C GLU A 352 -29.39 -0.84 24.16
N ALA A 353 -29.82 -1.24 22.96
CA ALA A 353 -30.96 -2.15 22.77
C ALA A 353 -30.72 -3.52 23.44
N ALA A 354 -29.48 -4.01 23.41
CA ALA A 354 -29.08 -5.26 24.07
C ALA A 354 -29.00 -5.16 25.62
N ARG A 355 -29.04 -3.96 26.21
CA ARG A 355 -28.99 -3.81 27.67
C ARG A 355 -30.29 -4.26 28.35
N PRO A 356 -30.21 -4.97 29.50
CA PRO A 356 -31.38 -5.25 30.33
C PRO A 356 -32.18 -3.99 30.66
N ARG A 357 -33.51 -4.06 30.59
CA ARG A 357 -34.41 -2.91 30.77
C ARG A 357 -34.14 -2.13 32.06
N TRP A 358 -33.85 -2.81 33.17
CA TRP A 358 -33.55 -2.17 34.45
C TRP A 358 -32.25 -1.35 34.40
N LYS A 359 -31.22 -1.78 33.66
CA LYS A 359 -29.98 -1.01 33.47
C LYS A 359 -30.21 0.25 32.66
N ARG A 360 -31.11 0.20 31.66
CA ARG A 360 -31.48 1.35 30.83
C ARG A 360 -32.19 2.43 31.65
N LEU A 361 -33.09 2.03 32.56
CA LEU A 361 -33.83 2.95 33.43
C LEU A 361 -32.94 3.61 34.49
N LEU A 362 -32.02 2.87 35.10
CA LEU A 362 -31.17 3.40 36.17
C LEU A 362 -29.97 4.20 35.67
N ARG A 363 -29.47 3.91 34.46
CA ARG A 363 -28.29 4.55 33.87
C ARG A 363 -28.46 4.67 32.35
N PRO A 364 -29.18 5.69 31.86
CA PRO A 364 -29.27 5.94 30.42
C PRO A 364 -27.86 6.18 29.88
N ALA A 365 -27.54 5.58 28.73
CA ALA A 365 -26.27 5.83 28.08
C ALA A 365 -26.18 7.28 27.58
N PRO A 366 -24.97 7.88 27.54
CA PRO A 366 -24.78 9.18 26.93
C PRO A 366 -25.17 9.11 25.46
N LYS A 367 -25.88 10.13 24.96
CA LYS A 367 -26.21 10.22 23.53
C LYS A 367 -24.92 10.38 22.72
N VAL A 368 -24.74 9.52 21.73
CA VAL A 368 -23.71 9.72 20.69
C VAL A 368 -24.29 10.69 19.67
N ALA A 369 -23.60 11.81 19.45
CA ALA A 369 -24.01 12.79 18.44
C ALA A 369 -23.65 12.27 17.05
N ARG A 370 -24.58 12.42 16.10
CA ARG A 370 -24.32 12.18 14.68
C ARG A 370 -23.42 13.30 14.14
N PRO A 371 -22.34 13.00 13.39
CA PRO A 371 -21.55 14.03 12.74
C PRO A 371 -22.39 14.80 11.71
N PRO A 372 -22.08 16.07 11.44
CA PRO A 372 -22.75 16.82 10.38
C PRO A 372 -22.53 16.13 9.04
N GLU A 373 -23.59 16.04 8.23
CA GLU A 373 -23.50 15.51 6.87
C GLU A 373 -22.59 16.41 6.01
N PRO A 374 -21.70 15.85 5.17
CA PRO A 374 -20.86 16.63 4.28
C PRO A 374 -21.71 17.54 3.39
N THR A 375 -21.34 18.82 3.29
CA THR A 375 -22.18 19.90 2.74
C THR A 375 -22.38 19.86 1.23
N GLY A 376 -21.85 18.85 0.52
CA GLY A 376 -21.85 18.78 -0.94
C GLY A 376 -21.03 19.87 -1.61
N ASP A 377 -20.38 20.76 -0.85
CA ASP A 377 -19.52 21.81 -1.36
C ASP A 377 -18.33 21.21 -2.12
N ARG A 378 -18.03 21.82 -3.27
CA ARG A 378 -16.95 21.39 -4.18
C ARG A 378 -15.91 22.51 -4.37
N PRO A 379 -15.13 22.86 -3.33
CA PRO A 379 -14.13 23.92 -3.43
C PRO A 379 -13.05 23.59 -4.47
N ASP A 380 -12.73 22.31 -4.64
CA ASP A 380 -11.84 21.79 -5.67
C ASP A 380 -12.33 22.11 -7.09
N ASP A 381 -13.63 21.98 -7.39
CA ASP A 381 -14.20 22.37 -8.70
C ASP A 381 -14.05 23.87 -8.97
N THR A 382 -14.24 24.70 -7.93
CA THR A 382 -14.14 26.15 -8.06
C THR A 382 -12.70 26.56 -8.40
N LEU A 383 -11.73 25.95 -7.71
CA LEU A 383 -10.31 26.14 -7.97
C LEU A 383 -9.91 25.61 -9.36
N LEU A 384 -10.40 24.43 -9.73
CA LEU A 384 -10.16 23.80 -11.03
C LEU A 384 -10.68 24.68 -12.17
N ALA A 385 -11.90 25.22 -12.06
CA ALA A 385 -12.45 26.14 -13.04
C ALA A 385 -11.56 27.38 -13.25
N GLY A 386 -10.93 27.87 -12.18
CA GLY A 386 -9.96 28.98 -12.23
C GLY A 386 -8.65 28.64 -12.96
N LEU A 387 -8.31 27.37 -13.14
CA LEU A 387 -7.13 26.93 -13.89
C LEU A 387 -7.39 26.75 -15.40
N ARG A 388 -8.65 26.60 -15.83
CA ARG A 388 -8.99 26.17 -17.20
C ARG A 388 -8.32 26.96 -18.32
N ASP A 389 -8.25 28.28 -18.17
CA ASP A 389 -7.66 29.17 -19.17
C ASP A 389 -6.20 29.55 -18.85
N ARG A 390 -5.63 29.00 -17.77
CA ARG A 390 -4.27 29.29 -17.28
C ARG A 390 -3.26 28.19 -17.58
N VAL A 391 -3.72 27.00 -17.92
CA VAL A 391 -2.89 25.86 -18.26
C VAL A 391 -3.34 25.22 -19.57
N SER A 392 -2.47 24.42 -20.17
CA SER A 392 -2.78 23.64 -21.35
C SER A 392 -3.88 22.62 -21.07
N PRO A 393 -4.62 22.17 -22.10
CA PRO A 393 -5.65 21.13 -21.94
C PRO A 393 -5.10 19.84 -21.30
N ALA A 394 -3.86 19.47 -21.63
CA ALA A 394 -3.21 18.27 -21.09
C ALA A 394 -2.89 18.42 -19.59
N THR A 395 -2.39 19.57 -19.16
CA THR A 395 -2.19 19.87 -17.74
C THR A 395 -3.52 19.92 -17.00
N TYR A 396 -4.53 20.58 -17.57
CA TYR A 396 -5.87 20.66 -16.98
C TYR A 396 -6.46 19.27 -16.73
N GLU A 397 -6.42 18.38 -17.72
CA GLU A 397 -6.93 16.99 -17.63
C GLU A 397 -6.27 16.23 -16.46
N ARG A 398 -4.95 16.36 -16.30
CA ARG A 398 -4.21 15.72 -15.20
C ARG A 398 -4.60 16.27 -13.83
N VAL A 399 -4.88 17.57 -13.73
CA VAL A 399 -5.32 18.21 -12.47
C VAL A 399 -6.78 17.86 -12.16
N GLU A 400 -7.65 17.79 -13.18
CA GLU A 400 -9.05 17.38 -13.06
C GLU A 400 -9.20 15.94 -12.49
N ALA A 401 -8.23 15.07 -12.74
CA ALA A 401 -8.17 13.73 -12.17
C ALA A 401 -8.20 13.72 -10.62
N LEU A 402 -7.69 14.77 -9.96
CA LEU A 402 -7.75 14.89 -8.49
C LEU A 402 -9.19 14.96 -7.99
N SER A 403 -10.01 15.81 -8.62
CA SER A 403 -11.42 15.98 -8.25
C SER A 403 -12.26 14.77 -8.69
N THR A 404 -12.05 14.29 -9.92
CA THR A 404 -12.82 13.17 -10.49
C THR A 404 -12.58 11.87 -9.75
N SER A 405 -11.34 11.58 -9.35
CA SER A 405 -11.03 10.38 -8.55
C SER A 405 -11.62 10.45 -7.14
N ALA A 406 -11.64 11.63 -6.52
CA ALA A 406 -12.32 11.86 -5.24
C ALA A 406 -13.85 11.68 -5.35
N ASP A 407 -14.47 12.16 -6.43
CA ASP A 407 -15.89 11.91 -6.74
C ASP A 407 -16.19 10.41 -6.84
N GLY A 408 -15.38 9.67 -7.59
CA GLY A 408 -15.53 8.23 -7.76
C GLY A 408 -15.47 7.49 -6.42
N HIS A 409 -14.51 7.84 -5.57
CA HIS A 409 -14.38 7.24 -4.25
C HIS A 409 -15.52 7.62 -3.28
N ILE A 410 -15.96 8.88 -3.28
CA ILE A 410 -17.14 9.31 -2.50
C ILE A 410 -18.40 8.57 -2.94
N ALA A 411 -18.60 8.39 -4.25
CA ALA A 411 -19.71 7.61 -4.77
C ALA A 411 -19.69 6.16 -4.25
N TRP A 412 -18.51 5.53 -4.26
CA TRP A 412 -18.32 4.20 -3.69
C TRP A 412 -18.59 4.13 -2.18
N LEU A 413 -18.11 5.11 -1.40
CA LEU A 413 -18.39 5.21 0.04
C LEU A 413 -19.91 5.30 0.31
N ARG A 414 -20.63 6.09 -0.49
CA ARG A 414 -22.08 6.27 -0.36
C ARG A 414 -22.88 5.04 -0.74
N GLU A 415 -22.49 4.35 -1.81
CA GLU A 415 -23.13 3.10 -2.24
C GLU A 415 -22.98 2.02 -1.16
N THR A 416 -21.74 1.77 -0.72
CA THR A 416 -21.45 0.75 0.29
C THR A 416 -21.98 1.11 1.67
N GLY A 417 -22.03 2.40 2.00
CA GLY A 417 -22.64 2.94 3.20
C GLY A 417 -24.15 2.74 3.21
N THR A 418 -24.84 3.21 2.17
CA THR A 418 -26.31 3.07 2.02
C THR A 418 -26.75 1.61 2.06
N ALA A 419 -26.03 0.72 1.37
CA ALA A 419 -26.35 -0.70 1.41
C ALA A 419 -26.20 -1.31 2.81
N ARG A 420 -25.24 -0.81 3.60
CA ARG A 420 -25.08 -1.18 5.01
C ARG A 420 -26.26 -0.69 5.85
N LEU A 421 -26.78 0.52 5.58
CA LEU A 421 -27.97 1.04 6.23
C LEU A 421 -29.19 0.15 5.97
N ALA A 422 -29.39 -0.28 4.72
CA ALA A 422 -30.53 -1.12 4.33
C ALA A 422 -30.51 -2.53 4.94
N LEU A 423 -29.34 -3.08 5.24
CA LEU A 423 -29.20 -4.41 5.84
C LEU A 423 -29.56 -4.43 7.33
N THR A 424 -29.27 -3.35 8.06
CA THR A 424 -29.57 -3.28 9.51
C THR A 424 -31.04 -3.03 9.80
N ASP A 425 -31.77 -2.35 8.90
CA ASP A 425 -33.17 -2.00 9.13
C ASP A 425 -34.12 -3.19 8.89
N ARG A 426 -33.59 -4.31 8.36
CA ARG A 426 -34.33 -5.55 8.09
C ARG A 426 -34.16 -6.64 9.17
N GLY A 427 -33.28 -6.43 10.16
CA GLY A 427 -33.01 -7.39 11.25
C GLY A 427 -33.36 -6.79 12.59
#